data_AF-A0A9W8K8L1-F1
#
_entry.id   AF-A0A9W8K8L1-F1
#
_cell.length_a   1.000
_cell.length_b   1.000
_cell.length_c   1.000
_cell.angle_alpha   90.00
_cell.angle_beta   90.00
_cell.angle_gamma   90.00
#
_symmetry.space_group_name_H-M   'P 1'
#
loop_
_entity.id
_entity.type
_entity.pdbx_description
1 polymer ?
#
loop_
_entity_poly.entity_id
_entity_poly.type
_entity_poly.pdbx_seq_one_letter_code
_entity_poly.pdbx_strand_id
1 'polypeptide(L)'
;MHNVQPAPSSVILDGISPDMLDISWDRVTGVEILNGDLADCVDLLRSTHGLTCLILRAIEAEMSRFSGIESTTHRSLRSLKIDGMLDTLSLLTLPALQELFVEPFTYHVVGFIERSGCNLTWLTIKWESGYGLDDECVEEDIMSLLEHTPTLLELGLDAVPLSDAFFERLKPINRLYCSSSNEAQTGRFLPVLHTLVIRCIMKFPWASVCGLFDPAPPQHSLPTLKIFRLVLFPDTGQGDASYDCVSIPLCAAKFLVDARKVFKVQISVSDESSSILLRSSVRS
;
A
#
# COMPACT_ATOMS: atom_id res chain seq x y z
N MET A 1 -24.74 43.19 -2.37
CA MET A 1 -24.05 42.31 -3.33
C MET A 1 -23.53 41.13 -2.55
N HIS A 2 -24.01 39.92 -2.81
CA HIS A 2 -23.47 38.72 -2.16
C HIS A 2 -22.10 38.44 -2.78
N ASN A 3 -21.05 38.52 -1.97
CA ASN A 3 -19.71 38.13 -2.41
C ASN A 3 -19.74 36.60 -2.52
N VAL A 4 -19.81 36.08 -3.74
CA VAL A 4 -19.83 34.64 -3.99
C VAL A 4 -18.40 34.14 -3.88
N GLN A 5 -18.06 33.52 -2.75
CA GLN A 5 -16.76 32.87 -2.58
C GLN A 5 -16.65 31.66 -3.52
N PRO A 6 -15.47 31.42 -4.13
CA PRO A 6 -15.21 30.19 -4.85
C PRO A 6 -15.40 28.97 -3.92
N ALA A 7 -16.01 27.90 -4.43
CA ALA A 7 -16.25 26.66 -3.69
C ALA A 7 -15.78 25.45 -4.52
N PRO A 8 -14.45 25.26 -4.64
CA PRO A 8 -13.88 24.18 -5.43
C PRO A 8 -14.15 22.80 -4.78
N SER A 9 -14.11 21.75 -5.59
CA SER A 9 -14.19 20.36 -5.09
C SER A 9 -12.83 19.74 -4.78
N SER A 10 -11.75 20.30 -5.36
CA SER A 10 -10.37 19.85 -5.20
C SER A 10 -9.44 21.04 -5.12
N VAL A 11 -8.42 20.97 -4.26
CA VAL A 11 -7.42 22.03 -4.07
C VAL A 11 -6.02 21.42 -4.07
N ILE A 12 -5.06 22.11 -4.69
CA ILE A 12 -3.64 21.79 -4.59
C ILE A 12 -2.97 22.98 -3.94
N LEU A 13 -2.27 22.74 -2.84
CA LEU A 13 -1.53 23.73 -2.07
C LEU A 13 -0.04 23.43 -2.25
N ASP A 14 0.75 24.44 -2.63
CA ASP A 14 2.20 24.30 -2.78
C ASP A 14 2.89 25.41 -2.00
N GLY A 15 3.38 25.09 -0.80
CA GLY A 15 3.98 26.04 0.13
C GLY A 15 3.03 27.16 0.60
N ILE A 16 1.72 26.95 0.51
CA ILE A 16 0.68 27.94 0.88
C ILE A 16 -0.20 27.34 1.97
N SER A 17 -0.34 28.06 3.09
CA SER A 17 -1.24 27.67 4.17
C SER A 17 -2.71 27.84 3.74
N PRO A 18 -3.61 26.90 4.11
CA PRO A 18 -5.05 26.96 3.79
C PRO A 18 -5.73 28.26 4.23
N ASP A 19 -5.24 28.91 5.29
CA ASP A 19 -5.83 30.13 5.86
C ASP A 19 -5.65 31.37 4.96
N MET A 20 -4.67 31.34 4.05
CA MET A 20 -4.40 32.42 3.09
C MET A 20 -5.37 32.41 1.90
N LEU A 21 -6.20 31.38 1.76
CA LEU A 21 -7.14 31.24 0.65
C LEU A 21 -8.56 31.66 1.05
N ASP A 22 -9.09 32.66 0.35
CA ASP A 22 -10.49 33.09 0.49
C ASP A 22 -11.44 32.21 -0.35
N ILE A 23 -11.56 30.95 0.04
CA ILE A 23 -12.46 29.95 -0.57
C ILE A 23 -13.37 29.29 0.48
N SER A 24 -14.48 28.72 0.02
CA SER A 24 -15.32 27.84 0.85
C SER A 24 -14.77 26.42 0.84
N TRP A 25 -14.37 25.94 2.01
CA TRP A 25 -13.87 24.57 2.23
C TRP A 25 -14.99 23.52 2.33
N ASP A 26 -16.24 23.93 2.50
CA ASP A 26 -17.39 23.02 2.72
C ASP A 26 -17.61 22.01 1.59
N ARG A 27 -17.18 22.34 0.36
CA ARG A 27 -17.32 21.48 -0.83
C ARG A 27 -16.04 20.77 -1.22
N VAL A 28 -14.93 21.02 -0.53
CA VAL A 28 -13.64 20.43 -0.86
C VAL A 28 -13.63 18.98 -0.40
N THR A 29 -13.37 18.08 -1.35
CA THR A 29 -13.38 16.63 -1.15
C THR A 29 -12.02 15.99 -1.39
N GLY A 30 -11.12 16.69 -2.08
CA GLY A 30 -9.74 16.28 -2.32
C GLY A 30 -8.77 17.43 -2.09
N VAL A 31 -7.68 17.17 -1.37
CA VAL A 31 -6.59 18.13 -1.20
C VAL A 31 -5.26 17.44 -1.44
N GLU A 32 -4.38 18.11 -2.19
CA GLU A 32 -2.96 17.78 -2.28
C GLU A 32 -2.16 18.93 -1.66
N ILE A 33 -1.24 18.60 -0.74
CA ILE A 33 -0.35 19.56 -0.09
C ILE A 33 1.08 19.18 -0.46
N LEU A 34 1.77 20.13 -1.08
CA LEU A 34 3.16 20.07 -1.50
C LEU A 34 3.93 21.08 -0.65
N ASN A 35 5.10 20.69 -0.14
CA ASN A 35 6.02 21.60 0.58
C ASN A 35 5.32 22.38 1.73
N GLY A 36 4.41 21.72 2.45
CA GLY A 36 3.59 22.33 3.50
C GLY A 36 4.05 22.00 4.92
N ASP A 37 3.45 22.66 5.91
CA ASP A 37 3.63 22.35 7.33
C ASP A 37 2.57 21.32 7.77
N LEU A 38 2.95 20.38 8.64
CA LEU A 38 2.02 19.44 9.27
C LEU A 38 0.94 20.16 10.10
N ALA A 39 1.24 21.31 10.72
CA ALA A 39 0.23 22.09 11.44
C ALA A 39 -0.93 22.52 10.53
N ASP A 40 -0.62 23.00 9.33
CA ASP A 40 -1.61 23.37 8.31
C ASP A 40 -2.45 22.17 7.88
N CYS A 41 -1.83 20.99 7.77
CA CYS A 41 -2.54 19.74 7.44
C CYS A 41 -3.55 19.37 8.53
N VAL A 42 -3.17 19.50 9.80
CA VAL A 42 -4.04 19.21 10.95
C VAL A 42 -5.21 20.19 11.00
N ASP A 43 -4.94 21.49 10.81
CA ASP A 43 -5.99 22.51 10.85
C ASP A 43 -6.93 22.43 9.65
N LEU A 44 -6.42 22.05 8.47
CA LEU A 44 -7.23 21.71 7.31
C LEU A 44 -8.18 20.54 7.60
N LEU A 45 -7.68 19.46 8.21
CA LEU A 45 -8.52 18.31 8.59
C LEU A 45 -9.58 18.71 9.62
N ARG A 46 -9.28 19.61 10.55
CA ARG A 46 -10.26 20.09 11.53
C ARG A 46 -11.37 20.92 10.88
N SER A 47 -11.04 21.72 9.87
CA SER A 47 -11.97 22.63 9.20
C SER A 47 -12.76 21.99 8.05
N THR A 48 -12.23 20.95 7.40
CA THR A 48 -12.78 20.40 6.15
C THR A 48 -13.47 19.05 6.36
N HIS A 49 -14.65 19.04 6.99
CA HIS A 49 -15.36 17.79 7.35
C HIS A 49 -15.75 16.89 6.15
N GLY A 50 -15.83 17.46 4.94
CA GLY A 50 -16.16 16.75 3.70
C GLY A 50 -14.97 16.10 3.00
N LEU A 51 -13.75 16.23 3.54
CA LEU A 51 -12.54 15.75 2.88
C LEU A 51 -12.52 14.22 2.80
N THR A 52 -12.37 13.68 1.58
CA THR A 52 -12.35 12.24 1.32
C THR A 52 -10.99 11.74 0.83
N CYS A 53 -10.19 12.62 0.23
CA CYS A 53 -8.87 12.31 -0.32
C CYS A 53 -7.86 13.36 0.16
N LEU A 54 -6.73 12.91 0.67
CA LEU A 54 -5.61 13.76 1.08
C LEU A 54 -4.30 13.19 0.55
N ILE A 55 -3.53 14.04 -0.13
CA ILE A 55 -2.18 13.72 -0.61
C ILE A 55 -1.22 14.69 0.07
N LEU A 56 -0.21 14.14 0.75
CA LEU A 56 0.82 14.89 1.45
C LEU A 56 2.17 14.58 0.81
N ARG A 57 2.88 15.61 0.36
CA ARG A 57 4.21 15.47 -0.23
C ARG A 57 5.18 16.50 0.32
N ALA A 58 6.38 16.05 0.68
CA ALA A 58 7.43 16.89 1.21
C ALA A 58 6.92 17.78 2.38
N ILE A 59 6.17 17.17 3.31
CA ILE A 59 5.66 17.87 4.48
C ILE A 59 6.79 18.02 5.50
N GLU A 60 7.04 19.25 5.92
CA GLU A 60 7.99 19.57 6.96
C GLU A 60 7.33 19.41 8.34
N ALA A 61 8.04 18.76 9.26
CA ALA A 61 7.62 18.62 10.64
C ALA A 61 8.67 19.24 11.57
N GLU A 62 8.46 20.51 11.95
CA GLU A 62 9.24 21.11 13.04
C GLU A 62 8.74 20.57 14.38
N MET A 63 9.42 19.55 14.92
CA MET A 63 9.14 18.90 16.23
C MET A 63 8.75 19.88 17.35
N SER A 64 9.36 21.07 17.37
CA SER A 64 9.10 22.15 18.33
C SER A 64 7.66 22.68 18.30
N ARG A 65 7.01 22.71 17.13
CA ARG A 65 5.64 23.20 16.94
C ARG A 65 4.57 22.20 17.38
N PHE A 66 4.92 20.92 17.54
CA PHE A 66 3.95 19.89 17.96
C PHE A 66 3.73 19.80 19.46
N SER A 67 4.46 20.58 20.26
CA SER A 67 4.18 20.66 21.70
C SER A 67 2.78 21.25 21.95
N GLY A 68 1.82 20.36 22.20
CA GLY A 68 0.41 20.71 22.47
C GLY A 68 -0.56 20.51 21.31
N ILE A 69 -0.14 19.95 20.17
CA ILE A 69 -1.10 19.57 19.12
C ILE A 69 -1.88 18.32 19.57
N GLU A 70 -3.17 18.49 19.83
CA GLU A 70 -4.08 17.39 20.14
C GLU A 70 -4.30 16.49 18.92
N SER A 71 -4.42 15.18 19.19
CA SER A 71 -4.76 14.20 18.16
C SER A 71 -6.06 14.59 17.46
N THR A 72 -6.06 14.55 16.12
CA THR A 72 -7.20 14.94 15.29
C THR A 72 -7.85 13.71 14.69
N THR A 73 -9.17 13.60 14.87
CA THR A 73 -9.97 12.53 14.26
C THR A 73 -10.70 13.05 13.04
N HIS A 74 -10.49 12.44 11.87
CA HIS A 74 -11.22 12.78 10.64
C HIS A 74 -12.08 11.62 10.15
N ARG A 75 -13.40 11.81 10.13
CA ARG A 75 -14.38 10.72 9.92
C ARG A 75 -14.78 10.46 8.47
N SER A 76 -14.39 11.33 7.55
CA SER A 76 -14.79 11.22 6.13
C SER A 76 -13.63 10.83 5.21
N LEU A 77 -12.38 10.84 5.72
CA LEU A 77 -11.20 10.61 4.89
C LEU A 77 -11.11 9.12 4.53
N ARG A 78 -11.13 8.82 3.23
CA ARG A 78 -11.12 7.45 2.70
C ARG A 78 -9.78 7.09 2.06
N SER A 79 -9.11 8.07 1.46
CA SER A 79 -7.84 7.87 0.77
C SER A 79 -6.79 8.83 1.32
N LEU A 80 -5.65 8.27 1.73
CA LEU A 80 -4.50 9.02 2.24
C LEU A 80 -3.24 8.55 1.51
N LYS A 81 -2.53 9.50 0.93
CA LYS A 81 -1.20 9.30 0.36
C LYS A 81 -0.20 10.17 1.10
N ILE A 82 0.87 9.57 1.61
CA ILE A 82 1.97 10.28 2.26
C ILE A 82 3.28 9.94 1.56
N ASP A 83 4.01 10.99 1.19
CA ASP A 83 5.29 11.02 0.51
C ASP A 83 6.22 11.95 1.31
N GLY A 84 6.90 11.39 2.32
CA GLY A 84 7.75 12.11 3.27
C GLY A 84 7.55 11.67 4.73
N MET A 85 7.78 12.59 5.68
CA MET A 85 7.78 12.28 7.12
C MET A 85 6.45 11.72 7.63
N LEU A 86 6.51 10.54 8.26
CA LEU A 86 5.36 9.83 8.82
C LEU A 86 5.03 10.16 10.28
N ASP A 87 5.81 11.03 10.95
CA ASP A 87 5.53 11.47 12.33
C ASP A 87 4.13 12.09 12.45
N THR A 88 3.65 12.67 11.34
CA THR A 88 2.30 13.17 11.11
C THR A 88 1.22 12.16 11.50
N LEU A 89 1.45 10.87 11.26
CA LEU A 89 0.49 9.81 11.53
C LEU A 89 0.20 9.63 13.01
N SER A 90 1.11 9.98 13.90
CA SER A 90 0.91 9.87 15.36
C SER A 90 -0.22 10.78 15.87
N LEU A 91 -0.49 11.88 15.16
CA LEU A 91 -1.49 12.88 15.51
C LEU A 91 -2.84 12.62 14.86
N LEU A 92 -2.96 11.61 14.00
CA LEU A 92 -4.17 11.38 13.22
C LEU A 92 -4.90 10.11 13.67
N THR A 93 -6.23 10.15 13.57
CA THR A 93 -7.14 9.02 13.73
C THR A 93 -8.16 9.06 12.60
N LEU A 94 -8.10 8.09 11.69
CA LEU A 94 -8.84 8.12 10.42
C LEU A 94 -9.73 6.87 10.27
N PRO A 95 -10.84 6.77 11.02
CA PRO A 95 -11.63 5.54 11.10
C PRO A 95 -12.32 5.13 9.79
N ALA A 96 -12.51 6.08 8.86
CA ALA A 96 -13.10 5.79 7.55
C ALA A 96 -12.08 5.48 6.46
N LEU A 97 -10.78 5.40 6.80
CA LEU A 97 -9.73 5.17 5.83
C LEU A 97 -9.86 3.77 5.20
N GLN A 98 -9.75 3.73 3.87
CA GLN A 98 -9.86 2.54 3.05
C GLN A 98 -8.63 2.33 2.17
N GLU A 99 -7.97 3.42 1.79
CA GLU A 99 -6.80 3.42 0.92
C GLU A 99 -5.66 4.17 1.60
N LEU A 100 -4.52 3.49 1.74
CA LEU A 100 -3.31 4.06 2.30
C LEU A 100 -2.12 3.82 1.37
N PHE A 101 -1.44 4.90 1.00
CA PHE A 101 -0.12 4.88 0.37
C PHE A 101 0.87 5.57 1.29
N VAL A 102 1.99 4.90 1.61
CA VAL A 102 3.05 5.44 2.46
C VAL A 102 4.43 5.25 1.84
N GLU A 103 5.18 6.34 1.80
CA GLU A 103 6.54 6.43 1.28
C GLU A 103 7.31 7.50 2.08
N PRO A 104 8.41 7.18 2.78
CA PRO A 104 8.86 5.83 3.14
C PRO A 104 7.97 5.21 4.24
N PHE A 105 7.92 3.89 4.31
CA PHE A 105 7.27 3.16 5.39
C PHE A 105 8.04 3.25 6.72
N THR A 106 7.32 3.36 7.85
CA THR A 106 7.89 3.36 9.20
C THR A 106 6.98 2.64 10.20
N TYR A 107 7.53 2.26 11.36
CA TYR A 107 6.79 1.63 12.46
C TYR A 107 5.58 2.45 12.97
N HIS A 108 5.56 3.77 12.74
CA HIS A 108 4.43 4.63 13.12
C HIS A 108 3.13 4.27 12.40
N VAL A 109 3.21 3.62 11.23
CA VAL A 109 2.03 3.19 10.47
C VAL A 109 1.23 2.16 11.24
N VAL A 110 1.89 1.20 11.92
CA VAL A 110 1.21 0.16 12.70
C VAL A 110 0.34 0.79 13.79
N GLY A 111 0.94 1.63 14.64
CA GLY A 111 0.21 2.32 15.70
C GLY A 111 -0.87 3.26 15.16
N PHE A 112 -0.68 3.85 13.98
CA PHE A 112 -1.71 4.66 13.32
C PHE A 112 -2.93 3.82 12.90
N ILE A 113 -2.72 2.64 12.32
CA ILE A 113 -3.80 1.74 11.93
C ILE A 113 -4.53 1.19 13.15
N GLU A 114 -3.80 0.76 14.17
CA GLU A 114 -4.38 0.29 15.44
C GLU A 114 -5.28 1.36 16.07
N ARG A 115 -4.79 2.60 16.19
CA ARG A 115 -5.58 3.71 16.75
C ARG A 115 -6.75 4.09 15.87
N SER A 116 -6.57 4.07 14.55
CA SER A 116 -7.63 4.45 13.60
C SER A 116 -8.73 3.40 13.54
N GLY A 117 -8.44 2.12 13.79
CA GLY A 117 -9.41 1.02 13.68
C GLY A 117 -10.06 0.96 12.30
N CYS A 118 -9.34 1.40 11.26
CA CYS A 118 -9.87 1.56 9.92
C CYS A 118 -9.91 0.23 9.16
N ASN A 119 -10.86 0.11 8.23
CA ASN A 119 -11.03 -1.08 7.40
C ASN A 119 -10.31 -0.90 6.06
N LEU A 120 -8.97 -0.95 6.07
CA LEU A 120 -8.19 -0.81 4.85
C LEU A 120 -8.52 -1.90 3.83
N THR A 121 -8.79 -1.47 2.61
CA THR A 121 -9.00 -2.32 1.42
C THR A 121 -7.82 -2.25 0.47
N TRP A 122 -7.08 -1.14 0.46
CA TRP A 122 -5.89 -0.94 -0.35
C TRP A 122 -4.75 -0.42 0.54
N LEU A 123 -3.61 -1.09 0.46
CA LEU A 123 -2.38 -0.67 1.13
C LEU A 123 -1.22 -0.71 0.14
N THR A 124 -0.47 0.39 0.04
CA THR A 124 0.79 0.42 -0.69
C THR A 124 1.90 0.96 0.20
N ILE A 125 2.93 0.15 0.36
CA ILE A 125 4.10 0.40 1.20
C ILE A 125 5.28 0.57 0.26
N LYS A 126 5.95 1.72 0.32
CA LYS A 126 7.22 1.93 -0.34
C LYS A 126 8.34 2.08 0.69
N TRP A 127 9.41 1.34 0.48
CA TRP A 127 10.60 1.37 1.30
C TRP A 127 11.70 2.18 0.63
N GLU A 128 12.48 2.93 1.40
CA GLU A 128 13.64 3.66 0.91
C GLU A 128 14.89 3.17 1.64
N SER A 129 15.78 2.52 0.91
CA SER A 129 17.06 2.05 1.45
C SER A 129 17.97 3.25 1.70
N GLY A 130 18.17 3.60 2.97
CA GLY A 130 19.02 4.75 3.34
C GLY A 130 18.89 5.19 4.79
N TYR A 131 17.79 4.81 5.46
CA TYR A 131 17.51 5.23 6.84
C TYR A 131 18.18 4.37 7.93
N GLY A 132 19.08 3.45 7.56
CA GLY A 132 19.89 2.69 8.53
C GLY A 132 19.09 1.77 9.45
N LEU A 133 17.86 1.41 9.07
CA LEU A 133 17.08 0.40 9.78
C LEU A 133 17.51 -1.00 9.33
N ASP A 134 17.65 -1.92 10.28
CA ASP A 134 17.93 -3.32 10.02
C ASP A 134 16.74 -3.94 9.26
N ASP A 135 17.00 -4.56 8.11
CA ASP A 135 15.97 -5.12 7.21
C ASP A 135 14.99 -6.07 7.91
N GLU A 136 15.46 -6.82 8.92
CA GLU A 136 14.63 -7.78 9.69
C GLU A 136 13.49 -7.11 10.46
N CYS A 137 13.70 -5.88 10.99
CA CYS A 137 12.67 -5.16 11.73
C CYS A 137 11.50 -4.75 10.83
N VAL A 138 11.78 -4.47 9.56
CA VAL A 138 10.78 -4.00 8.59
C VAL A 138 9.76 -5.08 8.27
N GLU A 139 10.21 -6.32 8.11
CA GLU A 139 9.31 -7.44 7.84
C GLU A 139 8.34 -7.67 9.00
N GLU A 140 8.82 -7.61 10.24
CA GLU A 140 7.96 -7.78 11.43
C GLU A 140 6.93 -6.65 11.54
N ASP A 141 7.32 -5.40 11.27
CA ASP A 141 6.39 -4.26 11.26
C ASP A 141 5.32 -4.41 10.16
N ILE A 142 5.72 -4.83 8.95
CA ILE A 142 4.77 -5.09 7.86
C ILE A 142 3.84 -6.24 8.25
N MET A 143 4.36 -7.33 8.82
CA MET A 143 3.53 -8.46 9.21
C MET A 143 2.54 -8.06 10.31
N SER A 144 2.98 -7.31 11.33
CA SER A 144 2.10 -6.74 12.36
C SER A 144 1.01 -5.85 11.76
N LEU A 145 1.36 -4.99 10.80
CA LEU A 145 0.39 -4.17 10.07
C LEU A 145 -0.66 -5.02 9.33
N LEU A 146 -0.23 -6.10 8.69
CA LEU A 146 -1.12 -7.01 7.96
C LEU A 146 -2.05 -7.81 8.88
N GLU A 147 -1.63 -8.11 10.11
CA GLU A 147 -2.51 -8.71 11.13
C GLU A 147 -3.67 -7.78 11.52
N HIS A 148 -3.42 -6.46 11.52
CA HIS A 148 -4.42 -5.44 11.82
C HIS A 148 -5.30 -5.05 10.63
N THR A 149 -5.08 -5.62 9.44
CA THR A 149 -5.81 -5.27 8.21
C THR A 149 -6.47 -6.47 7.52
N PRO A 150 -7.35 -7.23 8.20
CA PRO A 150 -7.97 -8.43 7.64
C PRO A 150 -8.91 -8.16 6.44
N THR A 151 -9.29 -6.90 6.21
CA THR A 151 -10.16 -6.46 5.10
C THR A 151 -9.42 -6.17 3.81
N LEU A 152 -8.09 -6.33 3.79
CA LEU A 152 -7.26 -5.91 2.69
C LEU A 152 -7.55 -6.69 1.40
N LEU A 153 -7.87 -5.97 0.33
CA LEU A 153 -8.13 -6.53 -1.01
C LEU A 153 -6.88 -6.43 -1.89
N GLU A 154 -6.15 -5.32 -1.79
CA GLU A 154 -4.92 -5.07 -2.54
C GLU A 154 -3.76 -4.68 -1.62
N LEU A 155 -2.63 -5.36 -1.79
CA LEU A 155 -1.36 -5.07 -1.12
C LEU A 155 -0.29 -4.77 -2.17
N GLY A 156 0.31 -3.59 -2.09
CA GLY A 156 1.47 -3.18 -2.87
C GLY A 156 2.70 -3.07 -1.97
N LEU A 157 3.77 -3.76 -2.32
CA LEU A 157 5.08 -3.68 -1.67
C LEU A 157 6.08 -3.19 -2.70
N ASP A 158 6.65 -2.01 -2.50
CA ASP A 158 7.60 -1.37 -3.41
C ASP A 158 8.95 -1.18 -2.70
N ALA A 159 10.03 -1.66 -3.32
CA ALA A 159 11.40 -1.61 -2.82
C ALA A 159 11.63 -2.27 -1.45
N VAL A 160 10.67 -3.06 -0.95
CA VAL A 160 10.78 -3.74 0.35
C VAL A 160 11.78 -4.91 0.26
N PRO A 161 12.74 -5.05 1.19
CA PRO A 161 13.55 -6.25 1.30
C PRO A 161 12.65 -7.39 1.81
N LEU A 162 12.38 -8.38 0.97
CA LEU A 162 11.51 -9.52 1.33
C LEU A 162 12.31 -10.83 1.36
N SER A 163 12.31 -11.48 2.52
CA SER A 163 12.95 -12.75 2.81
C SER A 163 12.06 -13.93 2.46
N ASP A 164 12.64 -15.14 2.42
CA ASP A 164 11.86 -16.38 2.32
C ASP A 164 10.88 -16.54 3.50
N ALA A 165 11.28 -16.10 4.70
CA ALA A 165 10.45 -16.22 5.91
C ALA A 165 9.16 -15.39 5.80
N PHE A 166 9.23 -14.20 5.20
CA PHE A 166 8.05 -13.39 4.90
C PHE A 166 7.02 -14.17 4.09
N PHE A 167 7.45 -14.80 2.99
CA PHE A 167 6.55 -15.59 2.14
C PHE A 167 6.02 -16.86 2.81
N GLU A 168 6.83 -17.54 3.63
CA GLU A 168 6.34 -18.67 4.44
C GLU A 168 5.20 -18.24 5.38
N ARG A 169 5.28 -17.05 5.99
CA ARG A 169 4.22 -16.48 6.83
C ARG A 169 2.97 -16.08 6.03
N LEU A 170 3.11 -15.79 4.74
CA LEU A 170 1.98 -15.54 3.84
C LEU A 170 1.29 -16.83 3.34
N LYS A 171 1.95 -17.99 3.33
CA LYS A 171 1.36 -19.26 2.84
C LYS A 171 0.04 -19.67 3.49
N PRO A 172 -0.19 -19.47 4.81
CA PRO A 172 -1.47 -19.76 5.45
C PRO A 172 -2.67 -19.10 4.77
N ILE A 173 -2.50 -18.00 4.02
CA ILE A 173 -3.56 -17.33 3.24
C ILE A 173 -4.26 -18.31 2.29
N ASN A 174 -3.55 -19.31 1.76
CA ASN A 174 -4.06 -20.23 0.73
C ASN A 174 -4.38 -21.65 1.22
N ARG A 175 -3.92 -22.06 2.42
CA ARG A 175 -4.21 -23.40 2.98
C ARG A 175 -5.61 -23.54 3.60
N LEU A 176 -6.41 -22.48 3.59
CA LEU A 176 -7.69 -22.33 4.30
C LEU A 176 -8.87 -23.20 3.82
N TYR A 177 -8.65 -24.16 2.91
CA TYR A 177 -9.72 -25.03 2.41
C TYR A 177 -9.61 -26.50 2.84
N CYS A 178 -8.64 -26.90 3.68
CA CYS A 178 -8.33 -28.33 3.88
C CYS A 178 -8.41 -28.90 5.29
N SER A 179 -8.80 -28.17 6.34
CA SER A 179 -8.91 -28.73 7.69
C SER A 179 -10.36 -28.87 8.16
N SER A 180 -10.90 -30.09 8.03
CA SER A 180 -12.17 -30.53 8.62
C SER A 180 -12.02 -31.01 10.07
N SER A 181 -10.91 -30.70 10.75
CA SER A 181 -10.66 -31.10 12.13
C SER A 181 -10.73 -29.91 13.06
N ASN A 182 -11.36 -30.11 14.23
CA ASN A 182 -11.66 -29.16 15.31
C ASN A 182 -10.44 -28.48 15.98
N GLU A 183 -9.32 -28.33 15.28
CA GLU A 183 -8.19 -27.55 15.78
C GLU A 183 -8.50 -26.07 15.58
N ALA A 184 -8.31 -25.32 16.67
CA ALA A 184 -8.74 -23.94 16.85
C ALA A 184 -8.51 -23.10 15.59
N GLN A 185 -9.53 -22.31 15.22
CA GLN A 185 -9.48 -21.27 14.20
C GLN A 185 -8.39 -20.24 14.58
N THR A 186 -7.13 -20.56 14.37
CA THR A 186 -6.07 -19.57 14.31
C THR A 186 -6.46 -18.61 13.20
N GLY A 187 -6.64 -17.35 13.58
CA GLY A 187 -7.30 -16.31 12.79
C GLY A 187 -6.81 -16.31 11.35
N ARG A 188 -7.75 -16.19 10.42
CA ARG A 188 -7.42 -16.15 8.99
C ARG A 188 -6.59 -14.89 8.74
N PHE A 189 -5.34 -15.07 8.36
CA PHE A 189 -4.46 -13.99 7.93
C PHE A 189 -4.88 -13.57 6.51
N LEU A 190 -5.20 -12.29 6.29
CA LEU A 190 -5.60 -11.69 5.00
C LEU A 190 -6.61 -12.53 4.17
N PRO A 191 -7.79 -12.88 4.71
CA PRO A 191 -8.72 -13.82 4.10
C PRO A 191 -9.27 -13.36 2.74
N VAL A 192 -9.34 -12.04 2.52
CA VAL A 192 -9.93 -11.41 1.34
C VAL A 192 -8.91 -10.76 0.41
N LEU A 193 -7.61 -11.04 0.57
CA LEU A 193 -6.60 -10.51 -0.35
C LEU A 193 -6.81 -11.08 -1.75
N HIS A 194 -6.92 -10.17 -2.74
CA HIS A 194 -7.05 -10.49 -4.15
C HIS A 194 -5.74 -10.16 -4.88
N THR A 195 -5.26 -8.94 -4.74
CA THR A 195 -4.12 -8.43 -5.50
C THR A 195 -2.89 -8.27 -4.60
N LEU A 196 -1.76 -8.82 -5.04
CA LEU A 196 -0.45 -8.64 -4.41
C LEU A 196 0.54 -8.12 -5.46
N VAL A 197 0.85 -6.82 -5.39
CA VAL A 197 1.83 -6.16 -6.24
C VAL A 197 3.16 -6.12 -5.49
N ILE A 198 4.22 -6.65 -6.09
CA ILE A 198 5.55 -6.59 -5.48
C ILE A 198 6.53 -6.00 -6.50
N ARG A 199 7.04 -4.82 -6.21
CA ARG A 199 8.10 -4.17 -6.98
C ARG A 199 9.38 -4.32 -6.16
N CYS A 200 10.31 -5.13 -6.62
CA CYS A 200 11.52 -5.45 -5.85
C CYS A 200 12.74 -5.03 -6.65
N ILE A 201 13.71 -4.46 -5.94
CA ILE A 201 14.95 -3.92 -6.53
C ILE A 201 16.02 -5.03 -6.65
N MET A 202 15.95 -6.10 -5.84
CA MET A 202 17.02 -7.11 -5.74
C MET A 202 16.50 -8.56 -5.73
N LYS A 203 17.40 -9.53 -5.49
CA LYS A 203 17.18 -10.99 -5.50
C LYS A 203 15.80 -11.39 -4.97
N PHE A 204 14.88 -11.68 -5.89
CA PHE A 204 13.51 -12.05 -5.52
C PHE A 204 13.43 -13.54 -5.14
N PRO A 205 12.81 -13.91 -4.00
CA PRO A 205 12.71 -15.29 -3.52
C PRO A 205 11.65 -16.11 -4.28
N TRP A 206 11.92 -16.38 -5.55
CA TRP A 206 11.00 -17.05 -6.47
C TRP A 206 10.48 -18.40 -5.98
N ALA A 207 11.31 -19.18 -5.29
CA ALA A 207 10.93 -20.51 -4.78
C ALA A 207 9.79 -20.41 -3.75
N SER A 208 9.87 -19.40 -2.87
CA SER A 208 8.91 -19.18 -1.78
C SER A 208 7.58 -18.62 -2.29
N VAL A 209 7.63 -17.75 -3.31
CA VAL A 209 6.44 -17.20 -3.97
C VAL A 209 5.61 -18.26 -4.69
N CYS A 210 6.25 -19.23 -5.35
CA CYS A 210 5.54 -20.32 -6.02
C CYS A 210 4.63 -21.08 -5.04
N GLY A 211 5.13 -21.30 -3.81
CA GLY A 211 4.38 -21.97 -2.75
C GLY A 211 3.17 -21.19 -2.22
N LEU A 212 3.03 -19.90 -2.53
CA LEU A 212 1.79 -19.18 -2.26
C LEU A 212 0.67 -19.74 -3.13
N PHE A 213 0.92 -20.00 -4.40
CA PHE A 213 -0.12 -20.30 -5.38
C PHE A 213 -0.39 -21.79 -5.57
N ASP A 214 0.27 -22.65 -4.80
CA ASP A 214 0.04 -24.09 -4.88
C ASP A 214 -1.45 -24.39 -4.68
N PRO A 215 -2.10 -25.11 -5.61
CA PRO A 215 -3.51 -25.41 -5.50
C PRO A 215 -3.75 -26.17 -4.20
N ALA A 216 -4.76 -25.73 -3.43
CA ALA A 216 -5.22 -26.49 -2.29
C ALA A 216 -5.55 -27.93 -2.75
N PRO A 217 -5.21 -28.97 -1.97
CA PRO A 217 -5.59 -30.33 -2.27
C PRO A 217 -7.09 -30.39 -2.63
N PRO A 218 -7.49 -31.17 -3.65
CA PRO A 218 -8.86 -31.18 -4.14
C PRO A 218 -9.83 -31.64 -3.03
N GLN A 219 -10.52 -30.68 -2.40
CA GLN A 219 -11.61 -30.92 -1.46
C GLN A 219 -12.84 -30.13 -1.90
N HIS A 220 -13.73 -30.81 -2.64
CA HIS A 220 -15.17 -30.62 -2.83
C HIS A 220 -15.86 -29.22 -2.83
N SER A 221 -15.18 -28.10 -3.03
CA SER A 221 -15.84 -26.81 -3.28
C SER A 221 -15.20 -26.04 -4.43
N LEU A 222 -16.05 -25.40 -5.24
CA LEU A 222 -15.65 -24.55 -6.36
C LEU A 222 -14.63 -23.50 -5.90
N PRO A 223 -13.44 -23.42 -6.50
CA PRO A 223 -12.45 -22.42 -6.13
C PRO A 223 -12.94 -21.05 -6.57
N THR A 224 -13.26 -20.18 -5.62
CA THR A 224 -13.43 -18.75 -5.92
C THR A 224 -12.09 -18.24 -6.41
N LEU A 225 -12.05 -17.82 -7.67
CA LEU A 225 -10.84 -17.45 -8.40
C LEU A 225 -10.23 -16.18 -7.79
N LYS A 226 -9.28 -16.33 -6.86
CA LYS A 226 -8.49 -15.21 -6.34
C LYS A 226 -7.48 -14.80 -7.41
N ILE A 227 -7.70 -13.65 -8.04
CA ILE A 227 -6.79 -13.12 -9.06
C ILE A 227 -5.55 -12.54 -8.40
N PHE A 228 -4.53 -13.35 -8.17
CA PHE A 228 -3.24 -12.84 -7.75
C PHE A 228 -2.51 -12.21 -8.93
N ARG A 229 -2.50 -10.88 -8.98
CA ARG A 229 -1.72 -10.12 -9.96
C ARG A 229 -0.35 -9.75 -9.39
N LEU A 230 0.62 -10.64 -9.55
CA LEU A 230 2.03 -10.33 -9.31
C LEU A 230 2.57 -9.46 -10.45
N VAL A 231 2.87 -8.20 -10.18
CA VAL A 231 3.52 -7.28 -11.12
C VAL A 231 4.93 -7.00 -10.63
N LEU A 232 5.94 -7.48 -11.36
CA LEU A 232 7.35 -7.26 -11.07
C LEU A 232 7.88 -6.17 -11.99
N PHE A 233 8.59 -5.21 -11.43
CA PHE A 233 9.32 -4.20 -12.16
C PHE A 233 10.82 -4.45 -11.94
N PRO A 234 11.63 -4.68 -12.98
CA PRO A 234 13.07 -4.63 -12.82
C PRO A 234 13.45 -3.20 -12.47
N ASP A 235 14.36 -3.01 -11.50
CA ASP A 235 14.94 -1.71 -11.23
C ASP A 235 15.66 -1.23 -12.50
N THR A 236 15.20 -0.11 -13.06
CA THR A 236 15.82 0.52 -14.23
C THR A 236 16.87 1.55 -13.84
N GLY A 237 17.35 1.52 -12.58
CA GLY A 237 18.49 2.25 -12.02
C GLY A 237 19.02 3.32 -12.97
N GLN A 238 18.59 4.57 -12.79
CA GLN A 238 18.85 5.70 -13.68
C GLN A 238 20.34 6.12 -13.77
N GLY A 239 21.30 5.26 -13.43
CA GLY A 239 22.72 5.51 -13.57
C GLY A 239 23.45 4.26 -14.02
N ASP A 240 23.76 4.17 -15.32
CA ASP A 240 24.85 3.42 -16.00
C ASP A 240 25.25 2.01 -15.50
N ALA A 241 24.41 1.37 -14.68
CA ALA A 241 24.66 0.05 -14.14
C ALA A 241 24.21 -0.98 -15.17
N SER A 242 25.18 -1.72 -15.69
CA SER A 242 25.03 -2.94 -16.47
C SER A 242 23.80 -3.74 -16.04
N TYR A 243 22.84 -3.89 -16.95
CA TYR A 243 21.66 -4.74 -16.80
C TYR A 243 22.06 -6.18 -16.51
N ASP A 244 22.21 -6.55 -15.25
CA ASP A 244 22.17 -7.95 -14.87
C ASP A 244 20.74 -8.43 -15.14
N CYS A 245 20.60 -9.20 -16.22
CA CYS A 245 19.34 -9.81 -16.61
C CYS A 245 18.72 -10.49 -15.39
N VAL A 246 17.54 -10.02 -14.97
CA VAL A 246 16.73 -10.70 -13.95
C VAL A 246 16.44 -12.10 -14.48
N SER A 247 17.27 -13.04 -14.06
CA SER A 247 17.21 -14.42 -14.50
C SER A 247 16.02 -15.05 -13.78
N ILE A 248 14.85 -15.04 -14.43
CA ILE A 248 13.69 -15.78 -13.94
C ILE A 248 14.08 -17.27 -14.01
N PRO A 249 14.17 -17.98 -12.89
CA PRO A 249 14.50 -19.40 -12.91
C PRO A 249 13.52 -20.16 -13.81
N LEU A 250 13.97 -21.16 -14.58
CA LEU A 250 13.11 -21.90 -15.49
C LEU A 250 11.89 -22.52 -14.79
N CYS A 251 12.04 -22.88 -13.50
CA CYS A 251 10.93 -23.33 -12.65
C CYS A 251 9.88 -22.24 -12.43
N ALA A 252 10.29 -20.98 -12.20
CA ALA A 252 9.38 -19.84 -12.10
C ALA A 252 8.74 -19.52 -13.45
N ALA A 253 9.48 -19.61 -14.56
CA ALA A 253 8.91 -19.41 -15.91
C ALA A 253 7.84 -20.46 -16.24
N LYS A 254 8.11 -21.74 -15.96
CA LYS A 254 7.14 -22.83 -16.11
C LYS A 254 5.93 -22.63 -15.20
N PHE A 255 6.18 -22.27 -13.94
CA PHE A 255 5.13 -21.94 -13.00
C PHE A 255 4.26 -20.78 -13.51
N LEU A 256 4.84 -19.69 -14.02
CA LEU A 256 4.07 -18.55 -14.55
C LEU A 256 3.22 -18.95 -15.77
N VAL A 257 3.70 -19.88 -16.59
CA VAL A 257 2.93 -20.45 -17.72
C VAL A 257 1.76 -21.30 -17.22
N ASP A 258 1.97 -22.13 -16.19
CA ASP A 258 0.91 -22.97 -15.62
C ASP A 258 -0.08 -22.15 -14.78
N ALA A 259 0.41 -21.18 -14.00
CA ALA A 259 -0.36 -20.22 -13.24
C ALA A 259 -1.24 -19.36 -14.15
N ARG A 260 -0.80 -19.00 -15.36
CA ARG A 260 -1.64 -18.29 -16.35
C ARG A 260 -2.92 -19.05 -16.74
N LYS A 261 -2.97 -20.38 -16.55
CA LYS A 261 -4.18 -21.17 -16.80
C LYS A 261 -5.23 -21.01 -15.70
N VAL A 262 -4.82 -20.53 -14.52
CA VAL A 262 -5.64 -20.45 -13.30
C VAL A 262 -5.80 -18.99 -12.82
N PHE A 263 -4.81 -18.14 -13.09
CA PHE A 263 -4.67 -16.77 -12.58
C PHE A 263 -4.36 -15.77 -13.70
N LYS A 264 -4.80 -14.52 -13.55
CA LYS A 264 -4.37 -13.41 -14.43
C LYS A 264 -3.00 -12.90 -13.96
N VAL A 265 -1.94 -13.61 -14.37
CA VAL A 265 -0.56 -13.16 -14.15
C VAL A 265 -0.20 -12.11 -15.21
N GLN A 266 -0.11 -10.84 -14.80
CA GLN A 266 0.41 -9.77 -15.65
C GLN A 266 1.85 -9.45 -15.26
N ILE A 267 2.79 -10.00 -16.02
CA ILE A 267 4.20 -9.59 -15.97
C ILE A 267 4.34 -8.44 -16.96
N SER A 268 4.49 -7.22 -16.45
CA SER A 268 4.84 -6.06 -17.26
C SER A 268 6.27 -5.68 -16.97
N VAL A 269 7.15 -5.85 -17.94
CA VAL A 269 8.45 -5.20 -17.94
C VAL A 269 8.21 -3.83 -18.57
N SER A 270 8.16 -2.77 -17.76
CA SER A 270 8.09 -1.40 -18.27
C SER A 270 9.50 -0.85 -18.35
N ASP A 271 10.00 -0.73 -19.57
CA ASP A 271 11.05 0.24 -19.88
C ASP A 271 10.32 1.54 -20.28
N GLU A 272 10.75 2.72 -19.81
CA GLU A 272 10.09 4.00 -20.10
C GLU A 272 10.02 4.30 -21.62
N SER A 273 10.73 3.53 -22.44
CA SER A 273 10.76 3.67 -23.90
C SER A 273 10.12 2.51 -24.68
N SER A 274 9.73 1.40 -24.05
CA SER A 274 9.21 0.21 -24.76
C SER A 274 8.48 -0.74 -23.82
N SER A 275 7.17 -0.88 -23.99
CA SER A 275 6.40 -1.91 -23.30
C SER A 275 6.43 -3.22 -24.09
N ILE A 276 7.04 -4.28 -23.53
CA ILE A 276 6.75 -5.65 -24.00
C ILE A 276 5.42 -6.06 -23.36
N LEU A 277 4.35 -5.83 -24.12
CA LEU A 277 3.01 -6.24 -23.76
C LEU A 277 2.81 -7.70 -24.21
N LEU A 278 3.06 -8.65 -23.30
CA LEU A 278 2.66 -10.05 -23.53
C LEU A 278 1.13 -10.15 -23.45
N ARG A 279 0.43 -9.82 -24.53
CA ARG A 279 -1.00 -10.11 -24.68
C ARG A 279 -1.20 -11.59 -24.95
N SER A 280 -1.92 -12.26 -24.08
CA SER A 280 -2.59 -13.52 -24.38
C SER A 280 -4.08 -13.22 -24.55
N SER A 281 -4.58 -13.30 -25.79
CA SER A 281 -6.03 -13.37 -26.01
C SER A 281 -6.45 -14.83 -25.78
N VAL A 282 -7.16 -15.09 -24.69
CA VAL A 282 -7.93 -16.33 -24.59
C VAL A 282 -9.12 -16.16 -25.53
N ARG A 283 -9.05 -16.72 -26.74
CA ARG A 283 -10.26 -17.01 -27.50
C ARG A 283 -10.88 -18.26 -26.87
N SER A 284 -12.02 -18.06 -26.23
CA SER A 284 -12.98 -19.12 -25.89
C SER A 284 -13.35 -19.92 -27.12
#